data_AF-A0A6J6LLN6-F1
#
_entry.id   AF-A0A6J6LLN6-F1
#
_cell.length_a   1.000
_cell.length_b   1.000
_cell.length_c   1.000
_cell.angle_alpha   90.00
_cell.angle_beta   90.00
_cell.angle_gamma   90.00
#
_symmetry.space_group_name_H-M   'P 1'
#
loop_
_entity.id
_entity.type
_entity.pdbx_description
1 polymer ?
#
loop_
_entity_poly.entity_id
_entity_poly.type
_entity_poly.pdbx_seq_one_letter_code
_entity_poly.pdbx_strand_id
1 'polypeptide(L)'
;MPIIKGDTPVKEREILYNAFRNGEIKCLVVSKVANFSIDLPEASIAIQISGTFGSRQEEAQRLGRILRPKADGRGARFYSLVARDTVDQDFAQNRQRFLAEQGYSYRIIDADDVFTGKL
;
A
#
# COMPACT_ATOMS: atom_id res chain seq x y z
N MET A 1 6.10 11.21 11.01
CA MET A 1 4.97 10.27 10.86
C MET A 1 5.13 9.12 11.84
N PRO A 2 4.06 8.67 12.51
CA PRO A 2 4.12 7.47 13.36
C PRO A 2 4.55 6.24 12.56
N ILE A 3 5.34 5.37 13.18
CA ILE A 3 5.93 4.19 12.53
C ILE A 3 5.76 2.94 13.40
N ILE A 4 5.32 1.85 12.77
CA ILE A 4 5.26 0.53 13.38
C ILE A 4 6.35 -0.36 12.79
N LYS A 5 7.23 -0.83 13.66
CA LYS A 5 8.36 -1.73 13.37
C LYS A 5 8.11 -3.11 13.98
N GLY A 6 8.97 -4.07 13.65
CA GLY A 6 8.86 -5.44 14.17
C GLY A 6 8.98 -5.54 15.69
N ASP A 7 9.69 -4.61 16.31
CA ASP A 7 9.93 -4.49 17.76
C ASP A 7 8.91 -3.59 18.46
N THR A 8 8.02 -2.89 17.74
CA THR A 8 6.96 -2.07 18.35
C THR A 8 6.06 -2.97 19.20
N PRO A 9 5.86 -2.69 20.51
CA PRO A 9 5.00 -3.48 21.38
C PRO A 9 3.55 -3.54 20.88
N VAL A 10 2.88 -4.68 21.08
CA VAL A 10 1.48 -4.89 20.60
C VAL A 10 0.54 -3.78 21.06
N LYS A 11 0.62 -3.36 22.32
CA LYS A 11 -0.19 -2.27 22.88
C LYS A 11 0.00 -0.96 22.12
N GLU A 12 1.24 -0.62 21.77
CA GLU A 12 1.54 0.59 21.00
C GLU A 12 1.01 0.49 19.56
N ARG A 13 1.11 -0.69 18.94
CA ARG A 13 0.51 -0.95 17.62
C ARG A 13 -0.99 -0.65 17.63
N GLU A 14 -1.72 -1.20 18.60
CA GLU A 14 -3.17 -1.02 18.72
C GLU A 14 -3.56 0.46 18.88
N ILE A 15 -2.82 1.21 19.70
CA ILE A 15 -3.03 2.65 19.87
C ILE A 15 -2.86 3.37 18.53
N LEU A 16 -1.77 3.11 17.80
CA LEU A 16 -1.49 3.76 16.51
C LEU A 16 -2.52 3.38 15.44
N TYR A 17 -2.94 2.11 15.39
CA TYR A 17 -3.99 1.67 14.46
C TYR A 17 -5.34 2.30 14.77
N ASN A 18 -5.71 2.43 16.04
CA ASN A 18 -6.95 3.07 16.45
C ASN A 18 -6.92 4.57 16.15
N ALA A 19 -5.82 5.26 16.46
CA ALA A 19 -5.64 6.67 16.12
C ALA A 19 -5.76 6.90 14.59
N PHE A 20 -5.21 5.99 13.78
CA PHE A 20 -5.35 6.06 12.33
C PHE A 20 -6.79 5.80 11.86
N ARG A 21 -7.46 4.78 12.44
CA ARG A 21 -8.86 4.43 12.15
C ARG A 21 -9.82 5.58 12.48
N ASN A 22 -9.58 6.26 13.59
CA ASN A 22 -10.40 7.39 14.05
C ASN A 22 -10.08 8.70 13.29
N GLY A 23 -9.07 8.71 12.42
CA GLY A 23 -8.63 9.89 11.70
C GLY A 23 -7.84 10.90 12.53
N GLU A 24 -7.48 10.56 13.77
CA GLU A 24 -6.61 11.36 14.65
C GLU A 24 -5.21 11.53 14.02
N ILE A 25 -4.73 10.46 13.36
CA ILE A 25 -3.56 10.52 12.48
C ILE A 25 -3.96 10.16 11.04
N LYS A 26 -3.46 10.95 10.08
CA LYS A 26 -3.79 10.78 8.66
C LYS A 26 -2.82 9.85 7.91
N CYS A 27 -1.69 9.52 8.52
CA CYS A 27 -0.65 8.74 7.89
C CYS A 27 0.08 7.87 8.92
N LEU A 28 0.28 6.61 8.58
CA LEU A 28 0.93 5.60 9.41
C LEU A 28 1.93 4.83 8.55
N VAL A 29 3.17 4.70 9.01
CA VAL A 29 4.20 3.88 8.35
C VAL A 29 4.23 2.53 9.00
N VAL A 30 4.22 1.46 8.21
CA VAL A 30 4.31 0.09 8.73
C VAL A 30 5.43 -0.66 8.01
N SER A 31 6.35 -1.23 8.78
CA SER A 31 7.42 -2.08 8.23
C SER A 31 6.91 -3.45 7.77
N LYS A 32 7.64 -4.13 6.88
CA LYS A 32 7.29 -5.48 6.38
C LYS A 32 7.01 -6.47 7.51
N VAL A 33 7.85 -6.51 8.54
CA VAL A 33 7.72 -7.44 9.69
C VAL A 33 6.45 -7.19 10.50
N ALA A 34 5.99 -5.93 10.55
CA ALA A 34 4.75 -5.56 11.24
C ALA A 34 3.49 -5.74 10.39
N ASN A 35 3.62 -6.01 9.09
CA ASN A 35 2.54 -5.98 8.11
C ASN A 35 1.80 -7.33 7.96
N PHE A 36 2.15 -8.37 8.74
CA PHE A 36 1.72 -9.74 8.41
C PHE A 36 0.29 -10.13 8.79
N SER A 37 -0.45 -9.34 9.58
CA SER A 37 -1.75 -9.82 10.10
C SER A 37 -2.80 -8.75 10.32
N ILE A 38 -2.65 -7.55 9.76
CA ILE A 38 -3.48 -6.42 10.15
C ILE A 38 -4.37 -6.00 9.00
N ASP A 39 -5.67 -6.14 9.24
CA ASP A 39 -6.72 -5.53 8.44
C ASP A 39 -6.52 -4.02 8.51
N LEU A 40 -5.93 -3.46 7.44
CA LEU A 40 -5.66 -2.03 7.37
C LEU A 40 -7.03 -1.32 7.26
N PRO A 41 -7.46 -0.55 8.27
CA PRO A 41 -8.74 0.13 8.24
C PRO A 41 -8.77 1.15 7.10
N GLU A 42 -9.98 1.50 6.62
CA GLU A 42 -10.33 2.31 5.43
C GLU A 42 -9.33 3.38 4.95
N ALA A 43 -8.13 2.99 4.52
CA ALA A 43 -7.17 3.89 3.94
C ALA A 43 -7.64 4.26 2.53
N SER A 44 -7.70 5.55 2.20
CA SER A 44 -7.96 5.97 0.81
C SER A 44 -6.71 5.84 -0.06
N ILE A 45 -5.54 5.79 0.56
CA ILE A 45 -4.25 5.75 -0.12
C ILE A 45 -3.37 4.75 0.59
N ALA A 46 -2.79 3.83 -0.16
CA ALA A 46 -1.72 2.96 0.28
C ALA A 46 -0.49 3.17 -0.59
N ILE A 47 0.69 3.23 0.04
CA ILE A 47 1.98 3.40 -0.64
C ILE A 47 2.88 2.24 -0.21
N GLN A 48 3.38 1.50 -1.18
CA GLN A 48 4.35 0.43 -0.99
C GLN A 48 5.73 0.90 -1.50
N ILE A 49 6.71 0.86 -0.60
CA ILE A 49 8.09 1.25 -0.89
C ILE A 49 8.94 -0.02 -0.83
N SER A 50 9.33 -0.55 -2.00
CA SER A 50 10.11 -1.79 -2.19
C SER A 50 9.46 -3.07 -1.65
N GLY A 51 9.70 -4.20 -2.32
CA GLY A 51 9.49 -5.51 -1.71
C GLY A 51 8.99 -6.60 -2.66
N THR A 52 9.80 -7.65 -2.74
CA THR A 52 9.39 -9.05 -2.86
C THR A 52 8.27 -9.35 -1.85
N PHE A 53 7.02 -9.19 -2.27
CA PHE A 53 5.87 -9.33 -1.38
C PHE A 53 5.18 -10.66 -1.59
N GLY A 54 5.38 -11.58 -0.64
CA GLY A 54 4.61 -12.81 -0.48
C GLY A 54 4.48 -13.65 -1.73
N SER A 55 3.51 -14.56 -1.74
CA SER A 55 3.03 -15.10 -3.00
C SER A 55 2.18 -14.04 -3.73
N ARG A 56 2.09 -14.15 -5.07
CA ARG A 56 1.19 -13.30 -5.89
C ARG A 56 -0.24 -13.25 -5.33
N GLN A 57 -0.71 -14.35 -4.73
CA GLN A 57 -2.05 -14.49 -4.17
C GLN A 57 -2.23 -13.74 -2.85
N GLU A 58 -1.19 -13.67 -2.00
CA GLU A 58 -1.23 -12.91 -0.74
C GLU A 58 -1.26 -11.40 -0.99
N GLU A 59 -0.50 -10.92 -1.98
CA GLU A 59 -0.50 -9.51 -2.38
C GLU A 59 -1.86 -9.09 -2.95
N ALA A 60 -2.46 -9.93 -3.81
CA ALA A 60 -3.80 -9.75 -4.36
C ALA A 60 -4.88 -9.59 -3.29
N GLN A 61 -4.92 -10.53 -2.34
CA GLN A 61 -5.92 -10.52 -1.27
C GLN A 61 -5.77 -9.29 -0.38
N ARG A 62 -4.53 -8.87 -0.11
CA ARG A 62 -4.23 -7.67 0.66
C ARG A 62 -4.65 -6.40 -0.08
N LEU A 63 -4.34 -6.29 -1.36
CA LEU A 63 -4.77 -5.18 -2.21
C LEU A 63 -6.29 -5.08 -2.28
N GLY A 64 -7.00 -6.20 -2.38
CA GLY A 64 -8.47 -6.21 -2.35
C GLY A 64 -9.07 -5.65 -1.06
N ARG A 65 -8.42 -5.84 0.10
CA ARG A 65 -8.84 -5.23 1.37
C ARG A 65 -8.56 -3.73 1.40
N ILE A 66 -7.43 -3.30 0.86
CA ILE A 66 -7.01 -1.89 0.78
C ILE A 66 -7.86 -1.10 -0.23
N LEU A 67 -8.15 -1.70 -1.38
CA LEU A 67 -8.82 -1.04 -2.51
C LEU A 67 -10.35 -1.14 -2.45
N ARG A 68 -10.91 -1.51 -1.31
CA ARG A 68 -12.36 -1.62 -1.15
C ARG A 68 -13.02 -0.25 -1.35
N PRO A 69 -14.13 -0.17 -2.13
CA PRO A 69 -14.91 1.04 -2.23
C PRO A 69 -15.33 1.54 -0.85
N LYS A 70 -15.13 2.83 -0.60
CA LYS A 70 -15.53 3.45 0.67
C LYS A 70 -17.03 3.70 0.70
N ALA A 71 -17.60 3.71 1.91
CA ALA A 71 -19.03 3.97 2.12
C ALA A 71 -19.49 5.33 1.56
N ASP A 72 -18.57 6.29 1.46
CA ASP A 72 -18.79 7.63 0.89
C ASP A 72 -18.54 7.72 -0.63
N GLY A 73 -18.30 6.59 -1.30
CA GLY A 73 -18.06 6.51 -2.74
C GLY A 73 -16.67 6.97 -3.18
N ARG A 74 -15.78 7.38 -2.25
CA ARG A 74 -14.41 7.74 -2.62
C ARG A 74 -13.64 6.49 -3.04
N GLY A 75 -12.93 6.63 -4.16
CA GLY A 75 -12.01 5.59 -4.63
C GLY A 75 -10.81 5.43 -3.70
N ALA A 76 -10.29 4.20 -3.63
CA ALA A 76 -9.02 3.90 -3.01
C ALA A 76 -7.91 3.91 -4.08
N ARG A 77 -6.72 4.40 -3.71
CA ARG A 77 -5.55 4.43 -4.59
C ARG A 77 -4.41 3.65 -3.97
N PHE A 78 -3.73 2.88 -4.80
CA PHE A 78 -2.52 2.16 -4.43
C PHE A 78 -1.36 2.65 -5.28
N TYR A 79 -0.28 3.05 -4.62
CA TYR A 79 0.97 3.43 -5.25
C TYR A 79 2.06 2.43 -4.89
N SER A 80 2.85 2.02 -5.88
CA SER A 80 4.08 1.27 -5.66
C SER A 80 5.25 2.07 -6.19
N LEU A 81 6.25 2.30 -5.36
CA LEU A 81 7.53 2.80 -5.84
C LEU A 81 8.34 1.64 -6.42
N VAL A 82 8.88 1.86 -7.61
CA VAL A 82 9.64 0.87 -8.39
C VAL A 82 10.95 1.52 -8.78
N ALA A 83 12.06 0.94 -8.34
CA ALA A 83 13.37 1.38 -8.81
C ALA A 83 13.62 0.83 -10.23
N ARG A 84 13.83 1.73 -11.20
CA ARG A 84 14.15 1.36 -12.59
C ARG A 84 15.44 0.56 -12.64
N ASP A 85 15.53 -0.37 -13.58
CA ASP A 85 16.71 -1.20 -13.82
C ASP A 85 17.11 -2.07 -12.62
N THR A 86 16.12 -2.40 -11.78
CA THR A 86 16.27 -3.34 -10.66
C THR A 86 15.22 -4.43 -10.74
N VAL A 87 15.39 -5.48 -9.93
CA VAL A 87 14.41 -6.57 -9.80
C VAL A 87 13.00 -6.09 -9.41
N ASP A 88 12.86 -4.90 -8.80
CA ASP A 88 11.55 -4.31 -8.50
C ASP A 88 10.70 -4.11 -9.77
N GLN A 89 11.34 -3.86 -10.90
CA GLN A 89 10.66 -3.69 -12.19
C GLN A 89 10.01 -5.00 -12.66
N ASP A 90 10.68 -6.14 -12.48
CA ASP A 90 10.12 -7.46 -12.82
C ASP A 90 8.92 -7.79 -11.92
N PHE A 91 9.02 -7.46 -10.62
CA PHE A 91 7.88 -7.60 -9.71
C PHE A 91 6.71 -6.68 -10.09
N ALA A 92 7.00 -5.44 -10.49
CA ALA A 92 5.98 -4.49 -10.92
C ALA A 92 5.25 -4.96 -12.19
N GLN A 93 5.97 -5.51 -13.18
CA GLN A 93 5.37 -6.07 -14.40
C GLN A 93 4.44 -7.25 -14.08
N ASN A 94 4.88 -8.16 -13.22
CA ASN A 94 4.06 -9.29 -12.78
C ASN A 94 2.80 -8.81 -12.05
N ARG A 95 2.92 -7.80 -11.18
CA ARG A 95 1.80 -7.19 -10.46
C ARG A 95 0.83 -6.48 -11.40
N GLN A 96 1.32 -5.73 -12.38
CA GLN A 96 0.49 -5.06 -13.37
C GLN A 96 -0.38 -6.07 -14.11
N ARG A 97 0.21 -7.17 -14.61
CA ARG A 97 -0.53 -8.22 -15.31
C ARG A 97 -1.63 -8.80 -14.42
N PHE A 98 -1.27 -9.16 -13.20
CA PHE A 98 -2.21 -9.72 -12.23
C PHE A 98 -3.37 -8.77 -11.90
N LEU A 99 -3.09 -7.49 -11.66
CA LEU A 99 -4.13 -6.50 -11.34
C LEU A 99 -5.04 -6.21 -12.55
N ALA A 100 -4.48 -6.19 -13.76
CA ALA A 100 -5.25 -6.03 -14.98
C ALA A 100 -6.22 -7.22 -15.21
N GLU A 101 -5.77 -8.45 -14.95
CA GLU A 101 -6.62 -9.66 -15.01
C GLU A 101 -7.80 -9.61 -14.03
N GLN A 102 -7.66 -8.92 -12.91
CA GLN A 102 -8.72 -8.71 -11.92
C GLN A 102 -9.58 -7.46 -12.19
N GLY A 103 -9.32 -6.74 -13.29
CA GLY A 103 -10.10 -5.57 -13.71
C GLY A 103 -9.72 -4.25 -13.05
N TYR A 104 -8.58 -4.17 -12.35
CA TYR A 104 -8.12 -2.91 -11.76
C TYR A 104 -7.48 -1.99 -12.82
N SER A 105 -7.80 -0.70 -12.75
CA SER A 105 -7.08 0.32 -13.53
C SER A 105 -5.65 0.49 -13.02
N TYR A 106 -4.67 0.50 -13.92
CA TYR A 106 -3.26 0.64 -13.59
C TYR A 106 -2.60 1.72 -14.46
N ARG A 107 -1.83 2.63 -13.85
CA ARG A 107 -1.07 3.68 -14.55
C ARG A 107 0.39 3.63 -14.06
N ILE A 108 1.32 3.62 -14.99
CA ILE A 108 2.75 3.82 -14.71
C ILE A 108 3.03 5.33 -14.85
N ILE A 109 3.77 5.88 -13.90
CA ILE A 109 4.12 7.29 -13.82
C ILE A 109 5.63 7.38 -13.64
N ASP A 110 6.30 8.22 -14.44
CA ASP A 110 7.70 8.54 -14.23
C ASP A 110 7.86 9.48 -13.01
N ALA A 111 8.93 9.29 -12.23
CA ALA A 111 9.21 10.15 -11.10
C ALA A 111 9.39 11.62 -11.53
N ASP A 112 9.98 11.86 -12.70
CA ASP A 112 10.17 13.22 -13.23
C ASP A 112 8.84 13.92 -13.51
N ASP A 113 7.82 13.18 -13.96
CA ASP A 113 6.48 13.73 -14.19
C ASP A 113 5.79 14.11 -12.86
N VAL A 114 6.06 13.35 -11.79
CA VAL A 114 5.57 13.67 -10.43
C VAL A 114 6.20 14.97 -9.94
N PHE A 115 7.52 15.08 -10.02
CA PHE A 115 8.25 16.23 -9.49
C PHE A 115 8.01 17.51 -10.31
N THR A 116 7.72 17.39 -11.60
CA THR A 116 7.40 18.52 -12.47
C THR A 116 5.91 18.90 -12.47
N GLY A 117 5.06 18.15 -11.75
CA GLY A 117 3.64 18.46 -11.60
C GLY A 117 2.80 18.18 -12.86
N LYS A 118 3.26 17.29 -13.75
CA LYS A 118 2.59 16.96 -15.02
C LYS A 118 1.48 15.90 -14.89
N LEU A 119 1.02 15.62 -13.68
CA LEU A 119 0.19 14.46 -13.35
C LEU A 119 -1.32 14.62 -13.51
#